data_AF-A0A4R2N5W5-F1
#
_entry.id   AF-A0A4R2N5W5-F1
#
_cell.length_a   1.000
_cell.length_b   1.000
_cell.length_c   1.000
_cell.angle_alpha   90.00
_cell.angle_beta   90.00
_cell.angle_gamma   90.00
#
_symmetry.space_group_name_H-M   'P 1'
#
loop_
_entity.id
_entity.type
_entity.pdbx_description
1 polymer ?
#
loop_
_entity_poly.entity_id
_entity_poly.type
_entity_poly.pdbx_seq_one_letter_code
_entity_poly.pdbx_strand_id
1 'polypeptide(L)'
;MPESGAQQPGMGAEPSMPPSQCQTGHPVDGPIVHWHPHAPPKPPEGAPCNGCGLCCLDAPCPLGMLVSRRRTGPCVALRWSDAQQRYLCAMVADPGGATGITRPWAVGALAWLARRWIAAGAGCDASVQAHPVEQPPAPHADSLRKE
;
A
#
# COMPACT_ATOMS: atom_id res chain seq x y z
N MET A 1 -30.25 54.81 45.79
CA MET A 1 -29.44 53.84 46.55
C MET A 1 -30.35 52.68 46.94
N PRO A 2 -29.99 51.42 46.67
CA PRO A 2 -29.07 50.98 45.59
C PRO A 2 -29.77 51.24 44.23
N GLU A 3 -29.79 50.46 43.13
CA GLU A 3 -28.98 49.36 42.53
C GLU A 3 -28.65 49.84 41.07
N SER A 4 -27.81 49.26 40.20
CA SER A 4 -27.36 47.88 39.86
C SER A 4 -28.34 47.05 39.00
N GLY A 5 -27.85 46.58 37.84
CA GLY A 5 -28.67 45.89 36.82
C GLY A 5 -28.17 46.04 35.38
N ALA A 6 -26.85 46.03 35.16
CA ALA A 6 -26.28 46.08 33.81
C ALA A 6 -26.24 44.67 33.20
N GLN A 7 -26.76 44.49 31.98
CA GLN A 7 -26.51 43.30 31.18
C GLN A 7 -26.32 43.65 29.69
N GLN A 8 -25.24 43.17 29.10
CA GLN A 8 -24.80 43.47 27.74
C GLN A 8 -25.46 42.54 26.71
N PRO A 9 -25.53 42.93 25.42
CA PRO A 9 -25.98 42.04 24.36
C PRO A 9 -25.03 40.84 24.18
N GLY A 10 -25.58 39.64 24.07
CA GLY A 10 -24.82 38.41 23.87
C GLY A 10 -24.23 38.31 22.46
N MET A 11 -22.89 38.33 22.37
CA MET A 11 -22.15 37.99 21.16
C MET A 11 -21.72 36.52 21.18
N GLY A 12 -21.53 35.93 20.00
CA GLY A 12 -20.71 34.71 19.85
C GLY A 12 -21.45 33.39 20.05
N ALA A 13 -21.97 32.84 18.95
CA ALA A 13 -22.24 31.42 18.78
C ALA A 13 -21.60 30.95 17.46
N GLU A 14 -20.32 31.26 17.27
CA GLU A 14 -19.51 30.73 16.18
C GLU A 14 -19.37 29.20 16.38
N PRO A 15 -19.74 28.36 15.39
CA PRO A 15 -19.70 26.92 15.56
C PRO A 15 -18.26 26.45 15.65
N SER A 16 -17.81 26.11 16.87
CA SER A 16 -16.42 25.80 17.18
C SER A 16 -15.93 24.61 16.34
N MET A 17 -15.15 24.90 15.30
CA MET A 17 -14.35 23.88 14.64
C MET A 17 -13.41 23.28 15.69
N PRO A 18 -13.40 21.95 15.89
CA PRO A 18 -12.42 21.34 16.80
C PRO A 18 -11.02 21.63 16.25
N PRO A 19 -10.04 21.96 17.11
CA PRO A 19 -8.68 22.16 16.65
C PRO A 19 -8.21 20.91 15.91
N SER A 20 -7.57 21.07 14.75
CA SER A 20 -7.02 19.97 13.97
C SER A 20 -6.00 19.22 14.82
N GLN A 21 -6.43 18.12 15.43
CA GLN A 21 -5.57 17.33 16.30
C GLN A 21 -4.46 16.73 15.44
N CYS A 22 -3.22 17.12 15.72
CA CYS A 22 -2.03 16.47 15.18
C CYS A 22 -1.98 15.05 15.75
N GLN A 23 -2.75 14.15 15.15
CA GLN A 23 -2.81 12.74 15.51
C GLN A 23 -1.45 12.12 15.21
N THR A 24 -0.58 12.12 16.22
CA THR A 24 0.65 11.33 16.25
C THR A 24 0.32 9.92 15.80
N GLY A 25 0.92 9.48 14.69
CA GLY A 25 0.48 8.28 13.98
C GLY A 25 0.36 7.07 14.91
N HIS A 26 -0.73 6.32 14.77
CA HIS A 26 -0.88 5.05 15.48
C HIS A 26 0.34 4.16 15.16
N PRO A 27 0.97 3.53 16.16
CA PRO A 27 2.00 2.55 15.91
C PRO A 27 1.40 1.40 15.09
N VAL A 28 1.83 1.27 13.85
CA VAL A 28 1.47 0.15 12.99
C VAL A 28 2.53 -0.92 13.15
N ASP A 29 2.19 -2.01 13.86
CA ASP A 29 3.06 -3.18 14.07
C ASP A 29 3.22 -4.05 12.79
N GLY A 30 3.37 -3.39 11.63
CA GLY A 30 3.44 -3.99 10.31
C GLY A 30 4.83 -3.86 9.65
N PRO A 31 5.11 -4.65 8.61
CA PRO A 31 6.37 -4.58 7.88
C PRO A 31 6.47 -3.27 7.08
N ILE A 32 7.60 -2.56 7.21
CA ILE A 32 7.92 -1.43 6.31
C ILE A 32 8.25 -2.00 4.92
N VAL A 33 7.51 -1.55 3.90
CA VAL A 33 7.68 -2.00 2.51
C VAL A 33 7.89 -0.81 1.56
N HIS A 34 8.74 -0.99 0.55
CA HIS A 34 8.97 0.01 -0.48
C HIS A 34 7.88 -0.05 -1.56
N TRP A 35 6.87 0.80 -1.43
CA TRP A 35 5.81 0.97 -2.41
C TRP A 35 6.18 2.06 -3.42
N HIS A 36 5.99 1.81 -4.72
CA HIS A 36 6.39 2.72 -5.78
C HIS A 36 5.41 3.91 -5.89
N PRO A 37 5.86 5.18 -5.98
CA PRO A 37 5.00 6.35 -5.87
C PRO A 37 3.98 6.49 -7.01
N HIS A 38 4.23 5.85 -8.16
CA HIS A 38 3.30 5.82 -9.28
C HIS A 38 2.43 4.55 -9.34
N ALA A 39 2.48 3.68 -8.33
CA ALA A 39 1.63 2.50 -8.28
C ALA A 39 0.14 2.93 -8.19
N PRO A 40 -0.79 2.20 -8.83
CA PRO A 40 -2.21 2.55 -8.72
C PRO A 40 -2.68 2.32 -7.28
N PRO A 41 -3.61 3.14 -6.77
CA PRO A 41 -4.14 2.98 -5.42
C PRO A 41 -4.75 1.58 -5.23
N LYS A 42 -4.80 1.10 -3.97
CA LYS A 42 -5.49 -0.15 -3.63
C LYS A 42 -6.94 -0.07 -4.14
N PRO A 43 -7.41 -1.04 -4.94
CA PRO A 43 -8.81 -1.04 -5.39
C PRO A 43 -9.75 -1.37 -4.22
N PRO A 44 -11.04 -1.01 -4.30
CA PRO A 44 -12.04 -1.43 -3.31
C PRO A 44 -12.08 -2.96 -3.14
N GLU A 45 -12.53 -3.42 -1.97
CA GLU A 45 -12.76 -4.85 -1.75
C GLU A 45 -13.81 -5.38 -2.74
N GLY A 46 -13.57 -6.58 -3.26
CA GLY A 46 -14.33 -7.16 -4.37
C GLY A 46 -14.04 -6.58 -5.77
N ALA A 47 -13.38 -5.42 -5.92
CA ALA A 47 -13.00 -4.88 -7.23
C ALA A 47 -11.79 -5.63 -7.84
N PRO A 48 -11.67 -5.74 -9.17
CA PRO A 48 -10.61 -6.54 -9.81
C PRO A 48 -9.20 -6.00 -9.50
N CYS A 49 -8.26 -6.92 -9.24
CA CYS A 49 -6.86 -6.57 -8.97
C CYS A 49 -6.24 -5.77 -10.12
N ASN A 50 -5.86 -4.52 -9.82
CA ASN A 50 -5.33 -3.54 -10.78
C ASN A 50 -3.80 -3.61 -10.97
N GLY A 51 -3.07 -4.22 -10.02
CA GLY A 51 -1.61 -4.20 -9.96
C GLY A 51 -1.01 -3.22 -8.95
N CYS A 52 -1.76 -2.80 -7.91
CA CYS A 52 -1.25 -1.95 -6.83
C CYS A 52 -0.07 -2.56 -6.05
N GLY A 53 0.09 -3.88 -6.07
CA GLY A 53 1.24 -4.59 -5.49
C GLY A 53 1.26 -4.75 -3.97
N LEU A 54 0.49 -3.94 -3.23
CA LEU A 54 0.54 -3.84 -1.75
C LEU A 54 0.48 -5.20 -1.02
N CYS A 55 -0.53 -6.03 -1.30
CA CYS A 55 -0.65 -7.35 -0.67
C CYS A 55 0.50 -8.31 -1.02
N CYS A 56 1.15 -8.12 -2.17
CA CYS A 56 2.29 -8.92 -2.62
C CYS A 56 3.64 -8.40 -2.10
N LEU A 57 3.67 -7.20 -1.51
CA LEU A 57 4.83 -6.65 -0.79
C LEU A 57 4.81 -7.09 0.69
N ASP A 58 3.62 -7.12 1.28
CA ASP A 58 3.37 -7.61 2.65
C ASP A 58 3.62 -9.13 2.78
N ALA A 59 2.92 -9.94 1.97
CA ALA A 59 3.01 -11.40 2.04
C ALA A 59 2.99 -12.09 0.66
N PRO A 60 3.61 -13.27 0.53
CA PRO A 60 3.48 -14.08 -0.68
C PRO A 60 2.14 -14.82 -0.67
N CYS A 61 1.31 -14.59 -1.70
CA CYS A 61 0.11 -15.39 -1.97
C CYS A 61 0.43 -16.90 -2.13
N PRO A 62 -0.53 -17.83 -2.09
CA PRO A 62 -0.25 -19.28 -2.13
C PRO A 62 0.64 -19.75 -3.29
N LEU A 63 0.46 -19.18 -4.48
CA LEU A 63 1.36 -19.42 -5.63
C LEU A 63 2.75 -18.78 -5.41
N GLY A 64 2.79 -17.58 -4.84
CA GLY A 64 4.01 -16.90 -4.43
C GLY A 64 4.81 -17.69 -3.38
N MET A 65 4.15 -18.38 -2.45
CA MET A 65 4.80 -19.28 -1.48
C MET A 65 5.46 -20.47 -2.19
N LEU A 66 4.77 -21.09 -3.16
CA LEU A 66 5.30 -22.22 -3.93
C LEU A 66 6.54 -21.83 -4.76
N VAL A 67 6.51 -20.64 -5.37
CA VAL A 67 7.59 -20.14 -6.25
C VAL A 67 8.77 -19.58 -5.45
N SER A 68 8.51 -18.77 -4.41
CA SER A 68 9.57 -18.14 -3.61
C SER A 68 10.13 -19.02 -2.48
N ARG A 69 9.38 -20.06 -2.08
CA ARG A 69 9.60 -20.87 -0.87
C ARG A 69 9.62 -20.06 0.44
N ARG A 70 9.06 -18.85 0.44
CA ARG A 70 8.89 -17.96 1.61
C ARG A 70 7.43 -17.90 2.02
N ARG A 71 7.16 -17.60 3.30
CA ARG A 71 5.81 -17.45 3.86
C ARG A 71 5.49 -16.00 4.31
N THR A 72 6.46 -15.10 4.26
CA THR A 72 6.39 -13.72 4.74
C THR A 72 7.23 -12.80 3.85
N GLY A 73 6.88 -11.51 3.82
CA GLY A 73 7.60 -10.49 3.05
C GLY A 73 7.32 -10.52 1.54
N PRO A 74 8.04 -9.68 0.77
CA PRO A 74 7.69 -9.41 -0.63
C PRO A 74 7.87 -10.65 -1.51
N CYS A 75 6.88 -10.88 -2.38
CA CYS A 75 6.84 -12.01 -3.28
C CYS A 75 7.94 -11.91 -4.36
N VAL A 76 8.80 -12.93 -4.45
CA VAL A 76 9.90 -13.01 -5.44
C VAL A 76 9.42 -12.92 -6.90
N ALA A 77 8.15 -13.22 -7.18
CA ALA A 77 7.54 -13.08 -8.49
C ALA A 77 7.01 -11.66 -8.79
N LEU A 78 7.02 -10.73 -7.83
CA LEU A 78 6.54 -9.36 -8.05
C LEU A 78 7.55 -8.56 -8.90
N ARG A 79 7.08 -7.90 -9.95
CA ARG A 79 7.89 -7.01 -10.80
C ARG A 79 7.17 -5.68 -10.98
N TRP A 80 7.88 -4.57 -10.85
CA TRP A 80 7.39 -3.29 -11.33
C TRP A 80 7.39 -3.27 -12.87
N SER A 81 6.49 -2.49 -13.48
CA SER A 81 6.40 -2.34 -14.94
C SER A 81 6.12 -0.88 -15.29
N ASP A 82 7.18 -0.13 -15.61
CA ASP A 82 7.11 1.28 -15.97
C ASP A 82 6.21 1.55 -17.18
N ALA A 83 6.21 0.66 -18.16
CA ALA A 83 5.34 0.75 -19.35
C ALA A 83 3.84 0.70 -19.03
N GLN A 84 3.45 0.26 -17.83
CA GLN A 84 2.07 0.16 -17.36
C GLN A 84 1.83 0.84 -16.01
N GLN A 85 2.86 1.51 -15.45
CA GLN A 85 2.91 2.11 -14.11
C GLN A 85 2.24 1.25 -13.02
N ARG A 86 2.51 -0.06 -13.02
CA ARG A 86 1.92 -1.01 -12.06
C ARG A 86 2.82 -2.21 -11.78
N TYR A 87 2.54 -2.90 -10.69
CA TYR A 87 3.15 -4.18 -10.41
C TYR A 87 2.47 -5.32 -11.17
N LEU A 88 3.28 -6.22 -11.70
CA LEU A 88 2.89 -7.46 -12.38
C LEU A 88 3.40 -8.66 -11.58
N CYS A 89 2.64 -9.75 -11.58
CA CYS A 89 3.14 -11.04 -11.13
C CYS A 89 3.83 -11.75 -12.31
N ALA A 90 5.11 -12.10 -12.17
CA ALA A 90 5.88 -12.80 -13.18
C ALA A 90 5.19 -14.11 -13.60
N MET A 91 4.61 -14.87 -12.65
CA MET A 91 3.83 -16.09 -12.97
C MET A 91 2.60 -15.87 -13.87
N VAL A 92 2.18 -14.62 -14.08
CA VAL A 92 1.05 -14.24 -14.93
C VAL A 92 1.52 -13.55 -16.21
N ALA A 93 2.59 -12.74 -16.14
CA ALA A 93 3.13 -11.99 -17.28
C ALA A 93 4.16 -12.78 -18.10
N ASP A 94 5.04 -13.52 -17.42
CA ASP A 94 6.03 -14.43 -18.00
C ASP A 94 6.28 -15.64 -17.06
N PRO A 95 5.36 -16.63 -17.03
CA PRO A 95 5.62 -17.88 -16.33
C PRO A 95 6.77 -18.69 -16.96
N GLY A 96 7.20 -18.37 -18.19
CA GLY A 96 8.33 -19.03 -18.83
C GLY A 96 9.64 -18.68 -18.14
N GLY A 97 9.97 -17.40 -18.03
CA GLY A 97 11.12 -16.91 -17.26
C GLY A 97 11.04 -17.23 -15.76
N ALA A 98 9.83 -17.36 -15.20
CA ALA A 98 9.64 -17.72 -13.79
C ALA A 98 9.77 -19.22 -13.47
N THR A 99 9.65 -20.12 -14.47
CA THR A 99 9.67 -21.59 -14.24
C THR A 99 10.59 -22.39 -15.15
N GLY A 100 11.21 -21.77 -16.16
CA GLY A 100 11.99 -22.45 -17.20
C GLY A 100 11.14 -23.15 -18.28
N ILE A 101 9.81 -23.06 -18.23
CA ILE A 101 8.92 -23.71 -19.20
C ILE A 101 8.85 -22.88 -20.49
N THR A 102 9.47 -23.37 -21.56
CA THR A 102 9.52 -22.67 -22.87
C THR A 102 8.37 -23.00 -23.82
N ARG A 103 7.49 -23.96 -23.48
CA ARG A 103 6.39 -24.40 -24.36
C ARG A 103 5.24 -23.37 -24.32
N PRO A 104 4.86 -22.72 -25.43
CA PRO A 104 3.94 -21.57 -25.41
C PRO A 104 2.54 -21.93 -24.88
N TRP A 105 2.02 -23.12 -25.21
CA TRP A 105 0.74 -23.60 -24.67
C TRP A 105 0.79 -23.81 -23.15
N ALA A 106 1.94 -24.25 -22.61
CA ALA A 106 2.11 -24.48 -21.18
C ALA A 106 2.30 -23.17 -20.43
N VAL A 107 3.03 -22.20 -21.01
CA VAL A 107 3.13 -20.82 -20.50
C VAL A 107 1.74 -20.19 -20.40
N GLY A 108 0.92 -20.27 -21.46
CA GLY A 108 -0.45 -19.74 -21.45
C GLY A 108 -1.36 -20.45 -20.42
N ALA A 109 -1.30 -21.78 -20.34
CA ALA A 109 -2.05 -22.55 -19.35
C ALA A 109 -1.62 -22.23 -17.91
N LEU A 110 -0.33 -22.03 -17.65
CA LEU A 110 0.18 -21.70 -16.33
C LEU A 110 -0.18 -20.26 -15.92
N ALA A 111 -0.16 -19.30 -16.85
CA ALA A 111 -0.65 -17.94 -16.61
C ALA A 111 -2.16 -17.93 -16.26
N TRP A 112 -2.97 -18.71 -16.98
CA TRP A 112 -4.40 -18.85 -16.69
C TRP A 112 -4.67 -19.52 -15.35
N LEU A 113 -3.99 -20.64 -15.07
CA LEU A 113 -4.09 -21.35 -13.80
C LEU A 113 -3.65 -20.48 -12.62
N ALA A 114 -2.54 -19.74 -12.78
CA ALA A 114 -2.06 -18.77 -11.80
C ALA A 114 -3.14 -17.73 -11.48
N ARG A 115 -3.70 -17.07 -12.50
CA ARG A 115 -4.78 -16.07 -12.30
C ARG A 115 -6.00 -16.66 -11.60
N ARG A 116 -6.37 -17.91 -11.91
CA ARG A 116 -7.50 -18.61 -11.27
C ARG A 116 -7.20 -19.05 -9.84
N TRP A 117 -5.94 -19.39 -9.51
CA TRP A 117 -5.50 -19.76 -8.15
C TRP A 117 -5.37 -18.55 -7.21
N ILE A 118 -4.89 -17.42 -7.69
CA ILE A 118 -4.69 -16.20 -6.87
C ILE A 118 -5.77 -15.13 -7.11
N ALA A 119 -6.93 -15.52 -7.64
CA ALA A 119 -8.08 -14.66 -7.95
C ALA A 119 -7.75 -13.36 -8.72
N ALA A 120 -6.65 -13.32 -9.48
CA ALA A 120 -6.06 -12.09 -10.01
C ALA A 120 -6.88 -11.48 -11.15
N GLY A 121 -7.76 -10.55 -10.76
CA GLY A 121 -8.75 -9.89 -11.61
C GLY A 121 -10.20 -10.35 -11.37
N ALA A 122 -10.45 -11.21 -10.37
CA ALA A 122 -11.80 -11.60 -9.94
C ALA A 122 -12.32 -10.74 -8.78
N GLY A 123 -11.43 -10.32 -7.87
CA GLY A 123 -11.74 -9.39 -6.78
C GLY A 123 -10.50 -9.07 -5.95
N CYS A 124 -10.62 -8.11 -5.03
CA CYS A 124 -9.62 -7.80 -4.01
C CYS A 124 -10.14 -8.29 -2.65
N ASP A 125 -9.41 -9.20 -2.03
CA ASP A 125 -9.68 -9.89 -0.77
C ASP A 125 -8.77 -9.42 0.38
N ALA A 126 -7.73 -8.65 0.07
CA ALA A 126 -6.71 -8.24 1.02
C ALA A 126 -7.16 -7.04 1.87
N SER A 127 -7.35 -7.25 3.17
CA SER A 127 -7.68 -6.19 4.14
C SER A 127 -6.54 -5.21 4.41
N VAL A 128 -5.29 -5.55 4.07
CA VAL A 128 -4.08 -4.73 4.29
C VAL A 128 -4.24 -3.29 3.78
N GLN A 129 -3.78 -2.30 4.55
CA GLN A 129 -3.81 -0.88 4.21
C GLN A 129 -2.41 -0.29 4.26
N ALA A 130 -2.12 0.63 3.34
CA ALA A 130 -0.85 1.35 3.30
C ALA A 130 -0.97 2.64 4.12
N HIS A 131 -0.21 2.75 5.20
CA HIS A 131 -0.03 3.99 5.94
C HIS A 131 1.32 4.60 5.53
N PRO A 132 1.37 5.85 5.02
CA PRO A 132 2.63 6.55 4.82
C PRO A 132 3.39 6.64 6.14
N VAL A 133 4.63 6.17 6.16
CA VAL A 133 5.52 6.38 7.30
C VAL A 133 6.03 7.82 7.22
N GLU A 134 5.56 8.66 8.13
CA GLU A 134 6.09 10.01 8.35
C GLU A 134 7.58 9.88 8.71
N GLN A 135 8.48 10.06 7.74
CA GLN A 135 9.90 9.96 7.98
C GLN A 135 10.35 11.17 8.83
N PRO A 136 10.94 10.97 10.02
CA PRO A 136 11.50 12.08 10.79
C PRO A 136 12.50 12.87 9.93
N PRO A 137 12.53 14.21 10.04
CA PRO A 137 13.43 15.03 9.23
C PRO A 137 14.88 14.59 9.45
N ALA A 138 15.57 14.27 8.36
CA ALA A 138 16.94 13.81 8.41
C ALA A 138 17.83 14.89 9.08
N PRO A 139 18.74 14.52 10.01
CA PRO A 139 19.57 15.49 10.70
C PRO A 139 20.42 16.26 9.69
N HIS A 140 20.24 17.58 9.66
CA HIS A 140 20.90 18.47 8.69
C HIS A 140 22.43 18.39 8.82
N ALA A 141 23.12 18.09 7.72
CA ALA A 141 24.55 17.79 7.69
C ALA A 141 25.49 19.02 7.83
N ASP A 142 24.96 20.19 8.24
CA ASP A 142 25.73 21.45 8.34
C ASP A 142 26.78 21.45 9.46
N SER A 143 26.66 20.57 10.46
CA SER A 143 27.56 20.54 11.62
C SER A 143 29.00 20.09 11.32
N LEU A 144 29.33 19.70 10.08
CA LEU A 144 30.67 19.19 9.70
C LEU A 144 31.61 20.25 9.08
N ARG A 145 31.26 21.55 9.10
CA ARG A 145 32.09 22.65 8.55
C ARG A 145 32.52 23.69 9.59
N LYS A 146 32.69 23.28 10.84
CA LYS A 146 33.36 24.06 11.90
C LYS A 146 34.03 23.13 12.91
N GLU A 147 35.27 22.76 12.61
CA GLU A 147 36.43 22.61 13.51
C GLU A 147 37.69 22.95 12.68
#